data_AF-A0A0Q3TE25-F1
#
_entry.id   AF-A0A0Q3TE25-F1
#
_cell.length_a   1.000
_cell.length_b   1.000
_cell.length_c   1.000
_cell.angle_alpha   90.00
_cell.angle_beta   90.00
_cell.angle_gamma   90.00
#
_symmetry.space_group_name_H-M   'P 1'
#
loop_
_entity.id
_entity.type
_entity.pdbx_description
1 polymer ?
#
loop_
_entity_poly.entity_id
_entity_poly.type
_entity_poly.pdbx_seq_one_letter_code
_entity_poly.pdbx_strand_id
1 'polypeptide(L)'
;MKRIISIFVTLLILLGINYAVAYYTNTKFIDYSFGVGLVFSIIIWFFTSKGGLTSRITDGIVQMESTNFKLKADTYKFSPNAAFFTSLAYTLVAIIITFYYYRQYFF
;
A
#
# COMPACT_ATOMS: atom_id res chain seq x y z
N MET A 1 18.39 -2.43 -9.20
CA MET A 1 17.39 -3.27 -9.93
C MET A 1 16.20 -3.69 -9.09
N LYS A 2 16.36 -4.39 -7.95
CA LYS A 2 15.22 -4.90 -7.12
C LYS A 2 14.19 -3.82 -6.73
N ARG A 3 14.63 -2.61 -6.38
CA ARG A 3 13.73 -1.49 -6.03
C ARG A 3 12.94 -0.95 -7.22
N ILE A 4 13.55 -0.85 -8.39
CA ILE A 4 12.90 -0.36 -9.62
C ILE A 4 11.82 -1.35 -10.07
N ILE A 5 12.13 -2.65 -10.05
CA ILE A 5 11.16 -3.70 -10.35
C ILE A 5 9.96 -3.63 -9.39
N SER A 6 10.22 -3.44 -8.10
CA SER A 6 9.15 -3.26 -7.10
C SER A 6 8.25 -2.07 -7.43
N ILE A 7 8.80 -0.93 -7.86
CA ILE A 7 8.03 0.26 -8.26
C ILE A 7 7.11 -0.07 -9.44
N PHE A 8 7.68 -0.63 -10.52
CA PHE A 8 6.90 -0.96 -11.72
C PHE A 8 5.80 -1.97 -11.43
N VAL A 9 6.10 -3.03 -10.67
CA VAL A 9 5.10 -4.03 -10.28
C VAL A 9 3.99 -3.41 -9.45
N THR A 10 4.32 -2.56 -8.48
CA THR A 10 3.32 -1.89 -7.62
C THR A 10 2.41 -0.99 -8.44
N LEU A 11 2.96 -0.21 -9.38
CA LEU A 11 2.20 0.62 -10.31
C LEU A 11 1.26 -0.20 -11.19
N LEU A 12 1.76 -1.30 -11.77
CA LEU A 12 0.98 -2.17 -12.64
C LEU A 12 -0.20 -2.80 -11.89
N ILE A 13 0.02 -3.21 -10.64
CA ILE A 13 -1.04 -3.73 -9.76
C ILE A 13 -2.08 -2.65 -9.44
N LEU A 14 -1.64 -1.45 -9.04
CA LEU A 14 -2.54 -0.33 -8.75
C LEU A 14 -3.41 0.05 -9.95
N LEU A 15 -2.80 0.18 -11.13
CA LEU A 15 -3.52 0.48 -12.37
C LEU A 15 -4.47 -0.65 -12.75
N GLY A 16 -4.02 -1.91 -12.67
CA GLY A 16 -4.84 -3.08 -12.99
C GLY A 16 -6.05 -3.23 -12.07
N ILE A 17 -5.87 -3.04 -10.77
CA ILE A 17 -6.96 -3.13 -9.79
C ILE A 17 -7.93 -1.96 -9.96
N ASN A 18 -7.43 -0.74 -10.12
CA ASN A 18 -8.32 0.40 -10.34
C ASN A 18 -9.10 0.26 -11.66
N TYR A 19 -8.47 -0.26 -12.72
CA TYR A 19 -9.15 -0.57 -13.97
C TYR A 19 -10.23 -1.65 -13.78
N ALA A 20 -9.92 -2.72 -13.05
CA ALA A 20 -10.90 -3.76 -12.73
C ALA A 20 -12.08 -3.20 -11.94
N VAL A 21 -11.84 -2.42 -10.88
CA VAL A 21 -12.91 -1.78 -10.09
C VAL A 21 -13.78 -0.88 -10.96
N ALA A 22 -13.17 -0.05 -11.81
CA ALA A 22 -13.90 0.82 -12.73
C ALA A 22 -14.74 0.02 -13.74
N TYR A 23 -14.19 -1.07 -14.28
CA TYR A 23 -14.89 -1.95 -15.21
C TYR A 23 -16.09 -2.64 -14.57
N TYR A 24 -15.94 -3.24 -13.38
CA TYR A 24 -17.04 -3.92 -12.69
C TYR A 24 -18.13 -2.97 -12.21
N THR A 25 -17.78 -1.73 -11.87
CA THR A 25 -18.72 -0.74 -11.34
C THR A 25 -19.33 0.15 -12.44
N ASN A 26 -18.91 -0.01 -13.70
CA ASN A 26 -19.30 0.85 -14.84
C ASN A 26 -19.07 2.36 -14.57
N THR A 27 -18.03 2.67 -13.80
CA THR A 27 -17.68 4.04 -13.39
C THR A 27 -16.41 4.50 -14.06
N LYS A 28 -16.10 5.80 -13.99
CA LYS A 28 -14.86 6.30 -14.56
C LYS A 28 -13.69 5.89 -13.68
N PHE A 29 -12.56 5.59 -14.31
CA PHE A 29 -11.32 5.25 -13.61
C PHE A 29 -10.92 6.30 -12.55
N ILE A 30 -11.15 7.58 -12.85
CA ILE A 30 -10.79 8.70 -11.97
C ILE A 30 -11.58 8.69 -10.66
N ASP A 31 -12.80 8.15 -10.67
CA ASP A 31 -13.71 8.19 -9.50
C ASP A 31 -13.16 7.34 -8.34
N TYR A 32 -12.57 6.19 -8.67
CA TYR A 32 -12.00 5.27 -7.69
C TYR A 32 -10.48 5.37 -7.54
N SER A 33 -9.79 6.11 -8.41
CA SER A 33 -8.33 6.25 -8.39
C SER A 33 -7.79 6.68 -7.03
N PHE A 34 -8.43 7.67 -6.41
CA PHE A 34 -8.02 8.12 -5.08
C PHE A 34 -8.27 7.06 -4.01
N GLY A 35 -9.47 6.46 -3.98
CA GLY A 35 -9.84 5.46 -2.99
C GLY A 35 -8.97 4.20 -3.08
N VAL A 36 -8.75 3.69 -4.29
CA VAL A 36 -7.87 2.53 -4.54
C VAL A 36 -6.44 2.86 -4.12
N GLY A 37 -5.92 4.03 -4.48
CA GLY A 37 -4.60 4.48 -4.04
C GLY A 37 -4.44 4.47 -2.52
N LEU A 38 -5.40 5.07 -1.81
CA LEU A 38 -5.37 5.20 -0.34
C LEU A 38 -5.44 3.83 0.34
N VAL A 39 -6.39 2.97 -0.07
CA VAL A 39 -6.53 1.61 0.47
C VAL A 39 -5.23 0.82 0.27
N PHE A 40 -4.64 0.88 -0.92
CA PHE A 40 -3.37 0.20 -1.19
C PHE A 40 -2.20 0.79 -0.41
N SER A 41 -2.16 2.10 -0.19
CA SER A 41 -1.16 2.73 0.68
C SER A 41 -1.25 2.21 2.10
N ILE A 42 -2.46 2.05 2.66
CA ILE A 42 -2.66 1.48 4.01
C ILE A 42 -2.21 0.01 4.04
N ILE A 43 -2.59 -0.78 3.05
CA ILE A 43 -2.20 -2.19 2.95
C ILE A 43 -0.67 -2.30 2.89
N ILE A 44 -0.02 -1.58 1.98
CA ILE A 44 1.44 -1.63 1.82
C ILE A 44 2.14 -1.13 3.08
N TRP A 45 1.60 -0.10 3.74
CA TRP A 45 2.10 0.39 5.02
C TRP A 45 2.08 -0.69 6.10
N PHE A 46 0.95 -1.39 6.23
CA PHE A 46 0.78 -2.49 7.18
C PHE A 46 1.84 -3.58 6.96
N PHE A 47 2.01 -4.04 5.71
CA PHE A 47 3.00 -5.06 5.35
C PHE A 47 4.46 -4.60 5.42
N THR A 48 4.71 -3.29 5.29
CA THR A 48 6.07 -2.71 5.30
C THR A 48 6.57 -2.42 6.72
N SER A 49 5.68 -2.41 7.72
CA SER A 49 6.05 -2.15 9.12
C SER A 49 6.80 -3.33 9.75
N LYS A 50 8.04 -3.11 10.23
CA LYS A 50 8.78 -4.14 10.98
C LYS A 50 8.33 -4.17 12.44
N GLY A 51 8.05 -5.36 12.97
CA GLY A 51 7.48 -5.54 14.31
C GLY A 51 5.96 -5.32 14.38
N GLY A 52 5.26 -5.32 13.24
CA GLY A 52 3.80 -5.29 13.15
C GLY A 52 3.14 -6.60 13.65
N LEU A 53 1.80 -6.63 13.70
CA LEU A 53 1.01 -7.72 14.28
C LEU A 53 1.43 -9.11 13.76
N THR A 54 1.60 -9.27 12.45
CA THR A 54 2.01 -10.53 11.82
C THR A 54 3.43 -10.93 12.20
N SER A 55 4.38 -9.97 12.24
CA SER A 55 5.75 -10.25 12.70
C SER A 55 5.74 -10.76 14.13
N ARG A 56 5.01 -10.09 15.04
CA ARG A 56 4.89 -10.49 16.45
C ARG A 56 4.26 -11.87 16.64
N ILE A 57 3.26 -12.23 15.83
CA ILE A 57 2.64 -13.56 15.88
C ILE A 57 3.62 -14.62 15.38
N THR A 58 4.28 -14.41 14.25
CA THR A 58 5.27 -15.36 13.71
C THR A 58 6.46 -15.50 14.65
N ASP A 59 6.98 -14.40 15.19
CA ASP A 59 8.06 -14.40 16.18
C ASP A 59 7.64 -15.14 17.47
N GLY A 60 6.36 -15.06 17.83
CA GLY A 60 5.76 -15.82 18.94
C GLY A 60 5.64 -17.31 18.65
N ILE A 61 5.19 -17.70 17.46
CA ILE A 61 5.09 -19.11 17.03
C ILE A 61 6.50 -19.74 16.97
N VAL A 62 7.46 -19.05 16.36
CA VAL A 62 8.86 -19.51 16.28
C VAL A 62 9.49 -19.59 17.68
N GLN A 63 9.16 -18.66 18.60
CA GLN A 63 9.59 -18.75 20.00
C GLN A 63 8.99 -19.95 20.74
N MET A 64 7.71 -20.28 20.52
CA MET A 64 7.08 -21.46 21.11
C MET A 64 7.72 -22.77 20.62
N GLU A 65 8.21 -22.79 19.39
CA GLU A 65 8.76 -23.99 18.75
C GLU A 65 10.25 -24.21 19.05
N SER A 66 11.04 -23.14 19.22
CA SER A 66 12.51 -23.25 19.16
C SER A 66 13.27 -23.14 20.49
N THR A 67 12.87 -22.33 21.49
CA THR A 67 13.57 -22.28 22.80
C THR A 67 12.87 -21.39 23.84
N ASN A 68 12.98 -21.73 25.14
CA ASN A 68 12.58 -20.90 26.30
C ASN A 68 13.36 -19.57 26.46
N PHE A 69 13.90 -18.99 25.38
CA PHE A 69 14.61 -17.72 25.40
C PHE A 69 13.68 -16.58 24.97
N LYS A 70 13.55 -15.58 25.84
CA LYS A 70 12.79 -14.35 25.59
C LYS A 70 13.48 -13.54 24.49
N LEU A 71 13.02 -13.61 23.24
CA LEU A 71 13.54 -12.72 22.19
C LEU A 71 13.22 -11.29 22.60
N LYS A 72 14.25 -10.42 22.57
CA LYS A 72 14.04 -8.97 22.74
C LYS A 72 13.07 -8.52 21.66
N ALA A 73 11.88 -8.08 22.07
CA ALA A 73 10.87 -7.59 21.14
C ALA A 73 11.49 -6.49 20.27
N ASP A 74 11.54 -6.71 18.96
CA ASP A 74 12.00 -5.69 18.03
C ASP A 74 11.11 -4.46 18.17
N THR A 75 11.74 -3.32 18.47
CA THR A 75 11.06 -2.04 18.55
C THR A 75 10.45 -1.72 17.19
N TYR A 76 9.17 -1.33 17.17
CA TYR A 76 8.45 -0.99 15.94
C TYR A 76 9.28 0.01 15.13
N LYS A 77 9.76 -0.44 13.96
CA LYS A 77 10.53 0.40 13.04
C LYS A 77 9.80 0.41 11.71
N PHE A 78 9.20 1.56 11.41
CA PHE A 78 8.67 1.78 10.08
C PHE A 78 9.84 1.94 9.11
N SER A 79 10.07 0.92 8.27
CA SER A 79 11.09 0.97 7.21
C SER A 79 10.39 1.09 5.85
N PRO A 80 9.97 2.31 5.43
CA PRO A 80 9.22 2.50 4.20
C PRO A 80 10.00 1.95 2.99
N ASN A 81 9.37 1.05 2.25
CA ASN A 81 9.92 0.47 1.03
C ASN A 81 9.51 1.31 -0.19
N ALA A 82 10.18 1.11 -1.33
CA ALA A 82 9.90 1.82 -2.58
C ALA A 82 8.42 1.72 -3.00
N ALA A 83 7.79 0.56 -2.80
CA ALA A 83 6.37 0.34 -3.07
C ALA A 83 5.44 1.28 -2.26
N PHE A 84 5.79 1.58 -1.00
CA PHE A 84 5.00 2.50 -0.17
C PHE A 84 5.02 3.90 -0.77
N PHE A 85 6.21 4.41 -1.11
CA PHE A 85 6.37 5.71 -1.77
C PHE A 85 5.66 5.76 -3.12
N THR A 86 5.69 4.68 -3.90
CA THR A 86 4.96 4.61 -5.18
C THR A 86 3.46 4.71 -4.98
N SER A 87 2.89 3.98 -4.02
CA SER A 87 1.44 4.07 -3.74
C SER A 87 1.05 5.46 -3.24
N LEU A 88 1.89 6.07 -2.39
CA LEU A 88 1.63 7.41 -1.86
C LEU A 88 1.67 8.45 -2.98
N ALA A 89 2.67 8.37 -3.86
CA ALA A 89 2.76 9.22 -5.04
C ALA A 89 1.56 9.03 -5.97
N TYR A 90 1.15 7.78 -6.22
CA TYR A 90 -0.06 7.47 -6.99
C TYR A 90 -1.30 8.13 -6.38
N THR A 91 -1.49 8.03 -5.07
CA THR A 91 -2.61 8.65 -4.35
C THR A 91 -2.58 10.17 -4.48
N LEU A 92 -1.43 10.82 -4.30
CA LEU A 92 -1.30 12.28 -4.48
C LEU A 92 -1.63 12.73 -5.90
N VAL A 93 -1.11 12.01 -6.91
CA VAL A 93 -1.40 12.29 -8.32
C VAL A 93 -2.88 12.08 -8.62
N ALA A 94 -3.48 11.01 -8.09
CA ALA A 94 -4.91 10.74 -8.24
C ALA A 94 -5.76 11.88 -7.68
N ILE A 95 -5.44 12.41 -6.49
CA ILE A 95 -6.14 13.58 -5.92
C ILE A 95 -6.08 14.75 -6.90
N ILE A 96 -4.89 15.12 -7.37
CA ILE A 96 -4.69 16.27 -8.27
C ILE A 96 -5.51 16.08 -9.55
N ILE A 97 -5.47 14.89 -10.14
CA ILE A 97 -6.23 14.57 -11.36
C ILE A 97 -7.74 14.63 -11.09
N THR A 98 -8.22 14.09 -9.98
CA THR A 98 -9.64 14.13 -9.60
C THR A 98 -10.12 15.58 -9.45
N PHE A 99 -9.37 16.43 -8.74
CA PHE A 99 -9.69 17.86 -8.62
C PHE A 99 -9.70 18.57 -9.99
N TYR A 100 -8.74 18.27 -10.86
CA TYR A 100 -8.70 18.85 -12.20
C TYR A 100 -9.88 18.39 -13.06
N TYR A 101 -10.23 17.10 -13.00
CA TYR A 101 -11.32 16.51 -13.77
C TYR A 101 -12.68 17.06 -13.35
N TYR A 102 -12.89 17.20 -12.04
CA TYR A 102 -14.12 17.74 -11.46
C TYR A 102 -14.10 19.26 -11.28
N ARG A 103 -13.12 19.97 -11.84
CA ARG A 103 -12.98 21.43 -11.66
C ARG A 103 -14.27 22.20 -12.01
N GLN A 104 -15.01 21.76 -13.03
CA GLN A 104 -16.26 22.38 -13.49
C GLN A 104 -17.41 22.29 -12.48
N TYR A 105 -17.30 21.42 -11.47
CA TYR A 105 -18.25 21.34 -10.37
C TYR A 105 -17.86 22.26 -9.20
N PHE A 106 -16.60 22.71 -9.14
CA PHE A 106 -16.08 23.55 -8.06
C PHE A 106 -15.88 25.02 -8.48
N PHE A 107 -15.72 25.29 -9.77
CA PHE A 107 -15.54 26.60 -10.37
C PHE A 107 -16.39 26.71 -11.63
#